data_AF-A0A183HND9-F1
#
_entry.id   AF-A0A183HND9-F1
#
_cell.length_a   1.000
_cell.length_b   1.000
_cell.length_c   1.000
_cell.angle_alpha   90.00
_cell.angle_beta   90.00
_cell.angle_gamma   90.00
#
_symmetry.space_group_name_H-M   'P 1'
#
loop_
_entity.id
_entity.type
_entity.pdbx_description
1 polymer ?
#
loop_
_entity_poly.entity_id
_entity_poly.type
_entity_poly.pdbx_seq_one_letter_code
_entity_poly.pdbx_strand_id
1 'polypeptide(L)'
;MANFIGFYNNPAQNKRVGIDFPNITEWPQGFVPVPIHTVGKNTDYVGIPDAHCPRQNWLMKLVQQTPEWKNLVKKYTGVLEELATICKQSLSLKEVPRCVDAFYCEKLHAFKIPVSDNQFDQLQQLSYEIQNYENGLSK
;
A
#
# COMPACT_ATOMS: atom_id res chain seq x y z
N MET A 1 13.19 5.12 4.72
CA MET A 1 14.31 5.81 5.42
C MET A 1 15.54 4.92 5.57
N ALA A 2 15.41 3.64 5.92
CA ALA A 2 16.54 2.72 6.07
C ALA A 2 17.45 2.58 4.83
N ASN A 3 16.91 2.76 3.61
CA ASN A 3 17.72 2.73 2.38
C ASN A 3 18.91 3.70 2.41
N PHE A 4 18.72 4.93 2.90
CA PHE A 4 19.81 5.93 2.95
C PHE A 4 20.95 5.52 3.88
N ILE A 5 20.65 4.75 4.93
CA ILE A 5 21.68 4.15 5.77
C ILE A 5 22.51 3.16 4.93
N GLY A 6 21.88 2.30 4.14
CA GLY A 6 22.62 1.39 3.26
C GLY A 6 23.49 2.10 2.21
N PHE A 7 23.01 3.21 1.64
CA PHE A 7 23.75 3.97 0.63
C PHE A 7 24.89 4.82 1.22
N TYR A 8 24.65 5.47 2.36
CA TYR A 8 25.51 6.53 2.90
C TYR A 8 26.13 6.20 4.27
N ASN A 9 25.85 5.04 4.85
CA ASN A 9 26.53 4.58 6.07
C ASN A 9 27.46 3.40 5.71
N ASN A 10 28.57 3.72 5.06
CA ASN A 10 29.65 2.76 4.81
C ASN A 10 30.90 3.18 5.61
N PRO A 11 31.19 2.57 6.76
CA PRO A 11 32.34 2.95 7.60
C PRO A 11 33.71 2.74 6.93
N ALA A 12 33.79 1.95 5.85
CA ALA A 12 35.02 1.79 5.07
C ALA A 12 35.30 2.98 4.14
N GLN A 13 34.26 3.68 3.66
CA GLN A 13 34.37 4.80 2.72
C GLN A 13 34.09 6.16 3.36
N ASN A 14 33.17 6.21 4.34
CA ASN A 14 32.79 7.42 5.06
C ASN A 14 33.65 7.55 6.32
N LYS A 15 34.94 7.83 6.11
CA LYS A 15 35.90 8.14 7.18
C LYS A 15 36.21 9.62 7.31
N ARG A 16 35.51 10.50 6.59
CA ARG A 16 35.73 11.95 6.63
C ARG A 16 35.06 12.57 7.86
N VAL A 17 35.59 12.19 9.02
CA VAL A 17 35.21 12.70 10.32
C VAL A 17 35.35 14.23 10.35
N GLY A 18 34.32 14.93 10.82
CA GLY A 18 34.25 16.39 10.82
C GLY A 18 33.78 17.03 9.51
N ILE A 19 33.54 16.23 8.45
CA ILE A 19 32.98 16.69 7.17
C ILE A 19 31.63 16.02 6.92
N ASP A 20 31.59 14.69 6.84
CA ASP A 20 30.38 13.93 6.54
C ASP A 20 29.52 13.67 7.79
N PHE A 21 30.18 13.59 8.94
CA PHE A 21 29.54 13.46 10.25
C PHE A 21 30.41 14.10 11.33
N PRO A 22 29.81 14.53 12.46
CA PRO A 22 30.54 15.19 13.54
C PRO A 22 31.64 14.32 14.17
N ASN A 23 32.71 14.96 14.63
CA ASN A 23 33.76 14.32 15.44
C ASN A 23 33.44 14.39 16.94
N ILE A 24 32.32 13.81 17.35
CA ILE A 24 31.89 13.76 18.75
C ILE A 24 31.50 12.33 19.13
N THR A 25 31.71 11.95 20.38
CA THR A 25 31.56 10.57 20.84
C THR A 25 30.08 10.12 20.85
N GLU A 26 29.16 11.06 20.98
CA GLU A 26 27.72 10.82 20.99
C GLU A 26 27.16 10.51 19.60
N TRP A 27 27.88 10.84 18.53
CA TRP A 27 27.44 10.59 17.17
C TRP A 27 27.87 9.20 16.69
N PRO A 28 26.96 8.35 16.16
CA PRO A 28 27.34 7.04 15.65
C PRO A 28 28.36 7.15 14.52
N GLN A 29 29.52 6.52 14.70
CA GLN A 29 30.60 6.61 13.72
C GLN A 29 30.16 6.08 12.35
N GLY A 30 30.38 6.88 11.30
CA GLY A 30 30.02 6.55 9.92
C GLY A 30 28.57 6.90 9.54
N PHE A 31 27.72 7.23 10.51
CA PHE A 31 26.34 7.63 10.22
C PHE A 31 26.30 9.02 9.58
N VAL A 32 25.94 9.07 8.30
CA VAL A 32 25.76 10.31 7.55
C VAL A 32 24.28 10.71 7.58
N PRO A 33 23.92 11.88 8.15
CA PRO A 33 22.55 12.34 8.15
C PRO A 33 22.17 12.82 6.74
N VAL A 34 21.14 12.20 6.15
CA VAL A 34 20.60 12.61 4.86
C VAL A 34 19.24 13.28 5.10
N PRO A 35 19.02 14.52 4.66
CA PRO A 35 17.73 15.18 4.83
C PRO A 35 16.66 14.46 4.00
N ILE A 36 15.56 14.10 4.65
CA ILE A 36 14.39 13.52 4.01
C ILE A 36 13.27 14.55 4.08
N HIS A 37 12.99 15.19 2.95
CA HIS A 37 11.90 16.15 2.86
C HIS A 37 10.56 15.41 2.80
N THR A 38 9.57 15.96 3.49
CA THR A 38 8.19 15.48 3.46
C THR A 38 7.24 16.67 3.46
N VAL A 39 6.01 16.44 3.04
CA VAL A 39 4.92 17.42 3.04
C VAL A 39 3.65 16.74 3.58
N GLY A 40 2.65 17.54 3.93
CA GLY A 40 1.36 16.99 4.36
C GLY A 40 0.70 16.19 3.23
N LYS A 41 0.02 15.09 3.56
CA LYS A 41 -0.66 14.19 2.61
C LYS A 41 -1.49 14.94 1.56
N ASN A 42 -2.26 15.94 2.00
CA ASN A 42 -3.19 16.68 1.12
C ASN A 42 -2.47 17.65 0.16
N THR A 43 -1.19 17.90 0.38
CA THR A 43 -0.33 18.78 -0.43
C THR A 43 0.79 18.00 -1.13
N ASP A 44 0.81 16.67 -1.00
CA ASP A 44 1.80 15.82 -1.64
C ASP A 44 1.35 15.44 -3.05
N TYR A 45 1.66 16.32 -4.00
CA TYR A 45 1.34 16.11 -5.42
C TYR A 45 2.40 15.29 -6.17
N VAL A 46 3.46 14.86 -5.49
CA VAL A 46 4.61 14.17 -6.10
C VAL A 46 4.69 12.71 -5.63
N GLY A 47 4.54 12.49 -4.33
CA GLY A 47 4.70 11.18 -3.69
C GLY A 47 3.42 10.37 -3.55
N ILE A 48 2.24 10.99 -3.70
CA ILE A 48 0.95 10.32 -3.48
C ILE A 48 0.15 10.28 -4.79
N PRO A 49 0.17 9.14 -5.52
CA PRO A 49 -0.64 8.99 -6.73
C PRO A 49 -2.15 9.07 -6.43
N ASP A 50 -2.55 8.73 -5.19
CA ASP A 50 -3.94 8.80 -4.70
C ASP A 50 -4.28 10.15 -4.04
N ALA A 51 -3.56 11.22 -4.39
CA ALA A 51 -3.88 12.56 -3.91
C ALA A 51 -5.34 12.91 -4.28
N HIS A 52 -6.00 13.72 -3.46
CA HIS A 52 -7.41 14.01 -3.63
C HIS A 52 -7.72 14.55 -5.05
N CYS A 53 -8.39 13.73 -5.86
CA CYS A 53 -8.70 14.04 -7.24
C CYS A 53 -10.21 13.93 -7.50
N PRO A 54 -10.95 15.06 -7.54
CA PRO A 54 -12.38 15.05 -7.85
C PRO A 54 -12.71 14.38 -9.19
N ARG A 55 -11.81 14.51 -10.18
CA ARG A 55 -11.95 13.89 -11.50
C ARG A 55 -11.91 12.36 -11.43
N GLN A 56 -10.99 11.79 -10.64
CA GLN A 56 -10.90 10.35 -10.42
C GLN A 56 -12.16 9.81 -9.76
N ASN A 57 -12.67 10.50 -8.73
CA ASN A 57 -13.94 10.13 -8.09
C ASN A 57 -15.12 10.11 -9.07
N TRP A 58 -15.19 11.09 -9.97
CA TRP A 58 -16.21 11.10 -11.02
C TRP A 58 -16.03 9.95 -12.02
N LEU A 59 -14.79 9.67 -12.45
CA LEU A 59 -14.50 8.54 -13.35
C LEU A 59 -14.91 7.22 -12.72
N MET A 60 -14.55 7.00 -11.46
CA MET A 60 -14.90 5.76 -10.78
C MET A 60 -16.41 5.58 -10.63
N LYS A 61 -17.19 6.67 -10.47
CA LYS A 61 -18.66 6.58 -10.50
C LYS A 61 -19.20 6.14 -11.85
N LEU A 62 -18.55 6.51 -12.96
CA LEU A 62 -18.92 6.04 -14.29
C LEU A 62 -18.51 4.58 -14.51
N VAL A 63 -17.29 4.21 -14.12
CA VAL A 63 -16.79 2.83 -14.18
C VAL A 63 -17.73 1.89 -13.42
N GLN A 64 -18.19 2.29 -12.25
CA GLN A 64 -19.13 1.50 -11.43
C GLN A 64 -20.49 1.23 -12.11
N GLN A 65 -20.83 2.00 -13.14
CA GLN A 65 -22.06 1.81 -13.90
C GLN A 65 -21.91 0.86 -15.08
N THR A 66 -20.67 0.53 -15.49
CA THR A 66 -20.43 -0.30 -16.67
C THR A 66 -20.80 -1.76 -16.42
N PRO A 67 -21.12 -2.52 -17.49
CA PRO A 67 -21.42 -3.95 -17.38
C PRO A 67 -20.26 -4.75 -16.78
N GLU A 68 -19.02 -4.40 -17.11
CA GLU A 68 -17.81 -5.11 -16.68
C GLU A 68 -17.64 -5.01 -15.16
N TRP A 69 -17.79 -3.80 -14.59
CA TRP A 69 -17.74 -3.62 -13.14
C TRP A 69 -18.89 -4.35 -12.44
N LYS A 70 -20.11 -4.25 -12.96
CA LYS A 70 -21.28 -4.94 -12.39
C LYS A 70 -21.12 -6.47 -12.43
N ASN A 71 -20.55 -7.00 -13.50
CA ASN A 71 -20.26 -8.42 -13.64
C ASN A 71 -19.15 -8.87 -12.69
N LEU A 72 -18.12 -8.04 -12.47
CA LEU A 72 -17.09 -8.29 -11.46
C LEU A 72 -17.71 -8.41 -10.06
N VAL A 73 -18.54 -7.43 -9.65
CA VAL A 73 -19.25 -7.46 -8.37
C VAL A 73 -20.05 -8.74 -8.24
N LYS A 74 -20.86 -9.06 -9.26
CA LYS A 74 -21.71 -10.26 -9.27
C LYS A 74 -20.91 -11.56 -9.17
N LYS A 75 -19.73 -11.63 -9.82
CA LYS A 75 -18.83 -12.79 -9.77
C LYS A 75 -18.33 -13.07 -8.35
N TYR A 76 -18.13 -12.03 -7.54
CA TYR A 76 -17.52 -12.14 -6.21
C TYR A 76 -18.50 -11.89 -5.05
N THR A 77 -19.81 -11.79 -5.30
CA THR A 77 -20.81 -11.51 -4.24
C THR A 77 -20.68 -12.45 -3.03
N GLY A 78 -20.59 -13.76 -3.26
CA GLY A 78 -20.45 -14.72 -2.15
C GLY A 78 -19.16 -14.53 -1.33
N VAL A 79 -18.04 -14.26 -2.00
CA VAL A 79 -16.76 -13.98 -1.34
C VAL A 79 -16.84 -12.70 -0.50
N LEU A 80 -17.54 -11.68 -0.99
CA LEU A 80 -17.76 -10.42 -0.26
C LEU A 80 -18.66 -10.60 0.97
N GLU A 81 -19.71 -11.42 0.87
CA GLU A 81 -20.62 -11.74 1.98
C GLU A 81 -19.90 -12.52 3.09
N GLU A 82 -19.06 -13.49 2.72
CA GLU A 82 -18.22 -14.22 3.66
C GLU A 82 -17.22 -13.30 4.36
N LEU A 83 -16.52 -12.44 3.61
CA LEU A 83 -15.58 -11.49 4.17
C LEU A 83 -16.27 -10.50 5.12
N ALA A 84 -17.43 -9.96 4.74
CA ALA A 84 -18.23 -9.08 5.60
C ALA A 84 -18.65 -9.76 6.90
N THR A 85 -18.99 -11.05 6.85
CA THR A 85 -19.33 -11.87 8.02
C THR A 85 -18.12 -12.02 8.95
N ILE A 86 -16.94 -12.30 8.38
CA ILE A 86 -15.69 -12.45 9.14
C ILE A 86 -15.30 -11.12 9.79
N CYS A 87 -15.38 -10.01 9.05
CA CYS A 87 -15.04 -8.69 9.54
C CYS A 87 -16.12 -8.07 10.43
N LYS A 88 -17.31 -8.68 10.53
CA LYS A 88 -18.47 -8.19 11.30
C LYS A 88 -18.88 -6.75 10.93
N GLN A 89 -18.70 -6.39 9.66
CA GLN A 89 -19.05 -5.07 9.12
C GLN A 89 -19.44 -5.20 7.66
N SER A 90 -20.31 -4.30 7.19
CA SER A 90 -20.57 -4.16 5.76
C SER A 90 -19.31 -3.69 5.05
N LEU A 91 -18.91 -4.36 3.97
CA LEU A 91 -17.75 -3.99 3.17
C LEU A 91 -18.19 -3.60 1.77
N SER A 92 -17.69 -2.45 1.32
CA SER A 92 -17.68 -2.06 -0.08
C SER A 92 -16.50 -2.70 -0.81
N LEU A 93 -16.57 -2.82 -2.14
CA LEU A 93 -15.45 -3.35 -2.93
C LEU A 93 -14.15 -2.58 -2.68
N LYS A 94 -14.22 -1.27 -2.44
CA LYS A 94 -13.04 -0.42 -2.20
C LYS A 94 -12.27 -0.78 -0.93
N GLU A 95 -12.89 -1.52 -0.01
CA GLU A 95 -12.26 -1.94 1.24
C GLU A 95 -11.55 -3.28 1.11
N VAL A 96 -11.84 -4.05 0.06
CA VAL A 96 -11.23 -5.38 -0.18
C VAL A 96 -9.70 -5.31 -0.24
N PRO A 97 -9.06 -4.39 -1.00
CA PRO A 97 -7.61 -4.33 -1.05
C PRO A 97 -6.95 -4.14 0.32
N ARG A 98 -7.60 -3.36 1.22
CA ARG A 98 -7.11 -3.18 2.59
C ARG A 98 -7.15 -4.47 3.41
N CYS A 99 -8.24 -5.24 3.28
CA CYS A 99 -8.33 -6.54 3.96
C CYS A 99 -7.26 -7.52 3.45
N VAL A 100 -7.05 -7.56 2.12
CA VAL A 100 -6.03 -8.42 1.50
C VAL A 100 -4.63 -8.06 1.96
N ASP A 101 -4.30 -6.77 2.00
CA ASP A 101 -2.99 -6.28 2.47
C ASP A 101 -2.75 -6.68 3.94
N ALA A 102 -3.75 -6.48 4.80
CA ALA A 102 -3.67 -6.89 6.20
C ALA A 102 -3.42 -8.41 6.34
N PHE A 103 -4.20 -9.24 5.65
CA PHE A 103 -4.02 -10.69 5.67
C PHE A 103 -2.67 -11.12 5.08
N TYR A 104 -2.19 -10.45 4.03
CA TYR A 104 -0.88 -10.71 3.46
C TYR A 104 0.24 -10.43 4.48
N CYS A 105 0.20 -9.28 5.14
CA CYS A 105 1.16 -8.93 6.19
C CYS A 105 1.12 -9.93 7.36
N GLU A 106 -0.09 -10.34 7.78
CA GLU A 106 -0.27 -11.35 8.82
C GLU A 106 0.38 -12.69 8.41
N LYS A 107 0.09 -13.20 7.20
CA LYS A 107 0.74 -14.42 6.68
C LYS A 107 2.26 -14.29 6.61
N LEU A 108 2.77 -13.15 6.13
CA LEU A 108 4.20 -12.90 6.00
C LEU A 108 4.93 -13.00 7.35
N HIS A 109 4.25 -12.64 8.43
CA HIS A 109 4.77 -12.71 9.80
C HIS A 109 4.26 -13.94 10.57
N ALA A 110 3.83 -14.98 9.86
CA ALA A 110 3.37 -16.26 10.41
C ALA A 110 2.17 -16.16 11.39
N PHE A 111 1.36 -15.11 11.27
CA PHE A 111 0.07 -15.03 11.96
C PHE A 111 -1.00 -15.85 11.24
N LYS A 112 -1.96 -16.34 12.02
CA LYS A 112 -3.14 -17.00 11.47
C LYS A 112 -4.16 -15.96 11.03
N ILE A 113 -4.57 -16.03 9.78
CA ILE A 113 -5.60 -15.17 9.19
C ILE A 113 -6.99 -15.82 9.31
N PRO A 114 -8.09 -15.04 9.26
CA PRO A 114 -9.44 -15.53 9.46
C PRO A 114 -10.11 -16.09 8.19
N VAL A 115 -9.34 -16.36 7.13
CA VAL A 115 -9.81 -16.93 5.85
C VAL A 115 -8.98 -18.16 5.46
N SER A 116 -9.56 -19.07 4.68
CA SER A 116 -8.81 -20.16 4.04
C SER A 116 -7.89 -19.66 2.93
N ASP A 117 -6.91 -20.47 2.53
CA ASP A 117 -6.01 -20.11 1.43
C ASP A 117 -6.75 -19.86 0.11
N ASN A 118 -7.75 -20.70 -0.21
CA ASN A 118 -8.58 -20.51 -1.42
C ASN A 118 -9.38 -19.19 -1.38
N GLN A 119 -9.94 -18.83 -0.22
CA GLN A 119 -10.63 -17.54 -0.05
C GLN A 119 -9.64 -16.38 -0.16
N PHE A 120 -8.44 -16.51 0.40
CA PHE A 120 -7.39 -15.50 0.28
C PHE A 120 -6.98 -15.28 -1.17
N ASP A 121 -6.80 -16.34 -1.96
CA ASP A 121 -6.46 -16.25 -3.38
C ASP A 121 -7.57 -15.56 -4.19
N GLN A 122 -8.84 -15.87 -3.91
CA GLN A 122 -9.99 -15.20 -4.53
C GLN A 122 -10.04 -13.71 -4.18
N LEU A 123 -9.78 -13.35 -2.92
CA LEU A 123 -9.72 -11.96 -2.46
C LEU A 123 -8.55 -11.21 -3.10
N GLN A 124 -7.39 -11.86 -3.24
CA GLN A 124 -6.23 -11.27 -3.90
C GLN A 124 -6.50 -10.99 -5.39
N GLN A 125 -7.14 -11.93 -6.10
CA GLN A 125 -7.58 -11.71 -7.48
C GLN A 125 -8.57 -10.54 -7.58
N LEU A 126 -9.57 -10.50 -6.71
CA LEU A 126 -10.55 -9.41 -6.68
C LEU A 126 -9.85 -8.06 -6.40
N SER A 127 -8.93 -8.01 -5.45
CA SER A 127 -8.14 -6.82 -5.13
C SER A 127 -7.33 -6.33 -6.34
N TYR A 128 -6.72 -7.23 -7.10
CA TYR A 128 -5.99 -6.89 -8.32
C TYR A 128 -6.91 -6.31 -9.41
N GLU A 129 -8.06 -6.93 -9.64
CA GLU A 129 -9.06 -6.42 -10.60
C GLU A 129 -9.56 -5.02 -10.21
N ILE A 130 -9.88 -4.80 -8.93
CA ILE A 130 -10.30 -3.47 -8.42
C ILE A 130 -9.23 -2.43 -8.70
N GLN A 131 -7.98 -2.73 -8.35
CA GLN A 131 -6.86 -1.81 -8.56
C GLN A 131 -6.60 -1.56 -10.06
N ASN A 132 -6.80 -2.55 -10.93
CA ASN A 132 -6.70 -2.34 -12.37
C ASN A 132 -7.75 -1.35 -12.88
N TYR A 133 -9.00 -1.43 -12.41
CA TYR A 133 -10.01 -0.42 -12.75
C TYR A 133 -9.65 0.96 -12.20
N GLU A 134 -9.18 1.03 -10.95
CA GLU A 134 -8.79 2.31 -10.31
C GLU A 134 -7.61 2.99 -11.02
N ASN A 135 -6.68 2.18 -11.55
CA ASN A 135 -5.50 2.65 -12.28
C ASN A 135 -5.72 2.76 -13.80
N GLY A 136 -6.91 2.44 -14.31
CA GLY A 136 -7.21 2.49 -15.75
C GLY A 136 -6.47 1.45 -16.59
N LEU A 137 -6.12 0.30 -16.00
CA LEU A 137 -5.42 -0.82 -16.63
C LEU A 137 -6.37 -1.95 -17.09
N SER A 138 -7.65 -1.89 -16.71
CA SER A 138 -8.68 -2.82 -17.18
C SER A 138 -8.89 -2.66 -18.69
N LYS A 139 -8.79 -3.77 -19.44
CA LYS A 139 -8.99 -3.82 -20.90
C LYS A 139 -10.44 -4.03 -21.28
#